data_AF-A0AAW1TUY9-F1
#
_entry.id   AF-A0AAW1TUY9-F1
#
_cell.length_a   1.000
_cell.length_b   1.000
_cell.length_c   1.000
_cell.angle_alpha   90.00
_cell.angle_beta   90.00
_cell.angle_gamma   90.00
#
_symmetry.space_group_name_H-M   'P 1'
#
loop_
_entity.id
_entity.type
_entity.pdbx_description
1 polymer ?
#
loop_
_entity_poly.entity_id
_entity_poly.type
_entity_poly.pdbx_seq_one_letter_code
_entity_poly.pdbx_strand_id
1 'polypeptide(L)'
;MESKLNRHLFLGDLTELQTASVRFVAASSIYLKYSLDPRWMFQLLTDIETAWSNSTLTREEEMWLAEKFTAMQERWLQQLRHHRQLFPALHPASLARLEYILRCLAYMSSMKSFWKCCPFNKEIEVKLLPQCEKELQSGSVT
;
A
#
# COMPACT_ATOMS: atom_id res chain seq x y z
N MET A 1 -38.68 -8.10 -15.49
CA MET A 1 -38.11 -9.15 -14.61
C MET A 1 -36.74 -9.47 -15.20
N GLU A 2 -35.68 -9.67 -14.39
CA GLU A 2 -34.30 -10.01 -14.84
C GLU A 2 -33.26 -8.87 -14.97
N SER A 3 -33.21 -7.92 -14.03
CA SER A 3 -31.97 -7.12 -13.82
C SER A 3 -31.43 -7.18 -12.39
N LYS A 4 -32.01 -8.04 -11.54
CA LYS A 4 -31.54 -8.31 -10.17
C LYS A 4 -30.85 -9.68 -10.01
N LEU A 5 -30.57 -10.38 -11.11
CA LEU A 5 -29.92 -11.70 -11.06
C LEU A 5 -28.40 -11.66 -11.29
N ASN A 6 -27.82 -10.49 -11.61
CA ASN A 6 -26.39 -10.36 -11.90
C ASN A 6 -25.59 -9.63 -10.80
N ARG A 7 -26.01 -9.78 -9.54
CA ARG A 7 -25.21 -9.33 -8.38
C ARG A 7 -24.86 -10.47 -7.42
N HIS A 8 -25.52 -11.62 -7.58
CA HIS A 8 -25.32 -12.81 -6.74
C HIS A 8 -24.67 -13.99 -7.50
N LEU A 9 -24.53 -13.94 -8.83
CA LEU A 9 -23.91 -15.03 -9.61
C LEU A 9 -22.39 -14.93 -9.80
N PHE A 10 -21.73 -13.89 -9.29
CA PHE A 10 -20.25 -13.75 -9.31
C PHE A 10 -19.66 -13.71 -7.89
N LEU A 11 -20.35 -14.35 -6.95
CA LEU A 11 -19.94 -14.52 -5.56
C LEU A 11 -19.75 -16.01 -5.24
N GLY A 12 -19.22 -16.76 -6.22
CA GLY A 12 -18.82 -18.15 -6.05
C GLY A 12 -17.29 -18.22 -5.96
N ASP A 13 -16.78 -18.38 -4.74
CA ASP A 13 -15.40 -18.73 -4.37
C ASP A 13 -14.27 -17.74 -4.68
N LEU A 14 -14.47 -16.44 -4.41
CA LEU A 14 -13.31 -15.60 -4.12
C LEU A 14 -12.80 -15.93 -2.72
N THR A 15 -11.56 -16.43 -2.64
CA THR A 15 -10.85 -16.63 -1.37
C THR A 15 -10.78 -15.33 -0.58
N GLU A 16 -10.56 -15.43 0.74
CA GLU A 16 -10.35 -14.24 1.59
C GLU A 16 -9.24 -13.35 1.03
N LEU A 17 -8.18 -13.97 0.50
CA LEU A 17 -7.06 -13.28 -0.13
C LEU A 17 -7.44 -12.56 -1.43
N GLN A 18 -8.21 -13.20 -2.32
CA GLN A 18 -8.69 -12.56 -3.55
C GLN A 18 -9.63 -11.40 -3.22
N THR A 19 -10.51 -11.56 -2.22
CA THR A 19 -11.41 -10.51 -1.76
C THR A 19 -10.63 -9.32 -1.20
N ALA A 20 -9.63 -9.57 -0.34
CA ALA A 20 -8.75 -8.53 0.19
C ALA A 20 -7.97 -7.82 -0.92
N SER A 21 -7.46 -8.57 -1.90
CA SER A 21 -6.72 -8.05 -3.05
C SER A 21 -7.60 -7.16 -3.92
N VAL A 22 -8.81 -7.59 -4.27
CA VAL A 22 -9.76 -6.79 -5.07
C VAL A 22 -10.14 -5.50 -4.34
N ARG A 23 -10.39 -5.56 -3.02
CA ARG A 23 -10.67 -4.37 -2.21
C ARG A 23 -9.50 -3.38 -2.23
N PHE A 24 -8.28 -3.88 -2.07
CA PHE A 24 -7.07 -3.05 -2.16
C PHE A 24 -6.88 -2.44 -3.55
N VAL A 25 -7.05 -3.21 -4.63
CA VAL A 25 -6.92 -2.74 -6.01
C VAL A 25 -7.95 -1.63 -6.30
N ALA A 26 -9.20 -1.83 -5.88
CA ALA A 26 -10.26 -0.84 -6.03
C ALA A 26 -9.96 0.43 -5.22
N ALA A 27 -9.59 0.29 -3.94
CA ALA A 27 -9.24 1.41 -3.08
C ALA A 27 -8.02 2.18 -3.59
N SER A 28 -7.00 1.47 -4.07
CA SER A 28 -5.80 2.06 -4.68
C SER A 28 -6.15 2.91 -5.91
N SER A 29 -7.05 2.41 -6.77
CA SER A 29 -7.50 3.14 -7.96
C SER A 29 -8.22 4.46 -7.59
N ILE A 30 -8.92 4.49 -6.46
CA ILE A 30 -9.55 5.70 -5.93
C ILE A 30 -8.49 6.59 -5.27
N TYR A 31 -7.59 6.04 -4.46
CA TYR A 31 -6.51 6.77 -3.78
C TYR A 31 -5.57 7.48 -4.75
N LEU A 32 -5.30 6.88 -5.91
CA LEU A 32 -4.50 7.49 -6.96
C LEU A 32 -5.19 8.73 -7.58
N LYS A 33 -6.52 8.76 -7.61
CA LYS A 33 -7.33 9.87 -8.13
C LYS A 33 -7.68 10.91 -7.08
N TYR A 34 -7.89 10.49 -5.83
CA TYR A 34 -8.39 11.30 -4.72
C TYR A 34 -7.57 11.07 -3.46
N SER A 35 -7.34 12.13 -2.68
CA SER A 35 -6.66 12.06 -1.39
C SER A 35 -7.54 11.42 -0.31
N LEU A 36 -7.53 10.09 -0.24
CA LEU A 36 -8.17 9.33 0.84
C LEU A 36 -7.29 9.27 2.10
N ASP A 37 -7.88 8.85 3.22
CA ASP A 37 -7.15 8.65 4.47
C ASP A 37 -6.20 7.42 4.34
N PRO A 38 -4.88 7.59 4.51
CA PRO A 38 -3.92 6.49 4.42
C PRO A 38 -4.12 5.42 5.52
N ARG A 39 -4.84 5.72 6.61
CA ARG A 39 -5.22 4.71 7.62
C ARG A 39 -5.99 3.55 7.01
N TRP A 40 -6.89 3.86 6.06
CA TRP A 40 -7.69 2.83 5.41
C TRP A 40 -6.84 1.95 4.49
N MET A 41 -5.87 2.55 3.79
CA MET A 41 -4.92 1.79 2.98
C MET A 41 -4.06 0.84 3.83
N PHE A 42 -3.66 1.26 5.03
CA PHE A 42 -2.91 0.42 5.96
C PHE A 42 -3.71 -0.81 6.41
N GLN A 43 -5.00 -0.63 6.70
CA GLN A 43 -5.90 -1.75 7.03
C GLN A 43 -5.99 -2.74 5.87
N LEU A 44 -6.19 -2.26 4.63
CA LEU A 44 -6.27 -3.13 3.45
C LEU A 44 -4.97 -3.91 3.19
N LEU A 45 -3.80 -3.32 3.46
CA LEU A 45 -2.53 -4.03 3.39
C LEU A 45 -2.43 -5.14 4.44
N THR A 46 -2.93 -4.88 5.66
CA THR A 46 -2.97 -5.85 6.76
C THR A 46 -3.90 -7.02 6.41
N ASP A 47 -5.07 -6.73 5.84
CA ASP A 47 -6.03 -7.75 5.38
C ASP A 47 -5.44 -8.67 4.32
N ILE A 48 -4.64 -8.12 3.38
CA ILE A 48 -3.93 -8.95 2.38
C ILE A 48 -2.89 -9.84 3.05
N GLU A 49 -2.04 -9.29 3.93
CA GLU A 49 -0.96 -10.05 4.55
C GLU A 49 -1.49 -11.16 5.47
N THR A 50 -2.56 -10.88 6.20
CA THR A 50 -3.21 -11.87 7.07
C THR A 50 -3.83 -13.02 6.26
N ALA A 51 -4.50 -12.70 5.15
CA ALA A 51 -5.08 -13.70 4.26
C ALA A 51 -4.01 -14.46 3.42
N TRP A 52 -2.80 -13.91 3.28
CA TRP A 52 -1.71 -14.46 2.46
C TRP A 52 -1.27 -15.86 2.87
N SER A 53 -1.41 -16.23 4.14
CA SER A 53 -0.98 -17.54 4.64
C SER A 53 -2.00 -18.66 4.35
N ASN A 54 -3.25 -18.29 4.07
CA ASN A 54 -4.38 -19.22 4.00
C ASN A 54 -4.80 -19.55 2.56
N SER A 55 -4.27 -18.85 1.57
CA SER A 55 -4.67 -18.98 0.16
C SER A 55 -3.54 -18.56 -0.76
N THR A 56 -3.57 -19.04 -2.00
CA THR A 56 -2.62 -18.67 -3.05
C THR A 56 -3.33 -17.93 -4.17
N LEU A 57 -2.74 -16.85 -4.66
CA LEU A 57 -3.20 -16.16 -5.85
C LEU A 57 -2.72 -16.87 -7.12
N THR A 58 -3.47 -16.73 -8.20
CA THR A 58 -2.99 -17.09 -9.53
C THR A 58 -1.90 -16.11 -9.99
N ARG A 59 -1.07 -16.52 -10.94
CA ARG A 59 0.01 -15.67 -11.47
C ARG A 59 -0.49 -14.34 -12.04
N GLU A 60 -1.66 -14.34 -12.68
CA GLU A 60 -2.27 -13.11 -13.22
C GLU A 60 -2.71 -12.17 -12.10
N GLU A 61 -3.33 -12.69 -11.04
CA GLU A 61 -3.72 -11.92 -9.86
C GLU A 61 -2.51 -11.37 -9.11
N GLU A 62 -1.44 -12.16 -8.97
CA GLU A 62 -0.16 -11.70 -8.39
C GLU A 62 0.42 -10.54 -9.20
N MET A 63 0.39 -10.60 -10.53
CA MET A 63 0.88 -9.54 -11.41
C MET A 63 0.04 -8.26 -11.26
N TRP A 64 -1.29 -8.39 -11.21
CA TRP A 64 -2.20 -7.25 -11.00
C TRP A 64 -1.97 -6.60 -9.64
N LEU A 65 -1.81 -7.41 -8.59
CA LEU A 65 -1.53 -6.92 -7.25
C LEU A 65 -0.15 -6.23 -7.19
N ALA A 66 0.87 -6.81 -7.85
CA ALA A 66 2.21 -6.22 -7.97
C ALA A 66 2.19 -4.84 -8.64
N GLU A 67 1.43 -4.70 -9.74
CA GLU A 67 1.26 -3.42 -10.43
C GLU A 67 0.66 -2.36 -9.50
N LYS A 68 -0.39 -2.71 -8.74
CA LYS A 68 -1.02 -1.78 -7.80
C LYS A 68 -0.14 -1.47 -6.59
N PHE A 69 0.58 -2.43 -6.04
CA PHE A 69 1.59 -2.17 -5.01
C PHE A 69 2.64 -1.18 -5.49
N THR A 70 3.17 -1.37 -6.70
CA THR A 70 4.19 -0.49 -7.28
C THR A 70 3.66 0.92 -7.51
N ALA A 71 2.46 1.05 -8.10
CA ALA A 71 1.82 2.35 -8.34
C ALA A 71 1.53 3.12 -7.04
N MET A 72 1.06 2.41 -6.01
CA MET A 72 0.81 3.02 -4.69
C MET A 72 2.10 3.45 -4.01
N GLN A 73 3.14 2.61 -4.09
CA GLN A 73 4.44 2.93 -3.54
C GLN A 73 5.03 4.20 -4.19
N GLU A 74 5.01 4.28 -5.52
CA GLU A 74 5.49 5.45 -6.25
C GLU A 74 4.70 6.71 -5.84
N ARG A 75 3.37 6.61 -5.75
CA ARG A 75 2.52 7.72 -5.31
C ARG A 75 2.90 8.22 -3.91
N TRP A 76 3.09 7.32 -2.95
CA TRP A 76 3.49 7.66 -1.59
C TRP A 76 4.89 8.28 -1.52
N LEU A 77 5.85 7.75 -2.29
CA LEU A 77 7.19 8.34 -2.41
C LEU A 77 7.15 9.74 -3.03
N GLN A 78 6.30 9.97 -4.04
CA GLN A 78 6.08 11.30 -4.60
C GLN A 78 5.51 12.26 -3.56
N GLN A 79 4.53 11.83 -2.75
CA GLN A 79 3.97 12.64 -1.66
C GLN A 79 5.04 13.02 -0.62
N LEU A 80 5.92 12.08 -0.25
CA LEU A 80 7.05 12.33 0.65
C LEU A 80 8.03 13.38 0.10
N ARG A 81 8.38 13.29 -1.19
CA ARG A 81 9.29 14.24 -1.86
C ARG A 81 8.71 15.65 -1.92
N HIS A 82 7.43 15.79 -2.27
CA HIS A 82 6.76 17.09 -2.30
C HIS A 82 6.58 17.68 -0.90
N HIS A 83 6.34 16.84 0.12
CA HIS A 83 6.24 17.31 1.51
C HIS A 83 7.57 17.90 2.01
N ARG A 84 8.72 17.30 1.67
CA ARG A 84 10.05 17.86 2.00
C ARG A 84 10.31 19.23 1.36
N GLN A 85 9.66 19.53 0.24
CA GLN A 85 9.78 20.84 -0.43
C GLN A 85 8.79 21.89 0.09
N LEU A 86 7.71 21.47 0.78
CA LEU A 86 6.58 22.33 1.12
C LEU A 86 6.43 22.68 2.61
N PHE A 87 7.24 22.13 3.52
CA PHE A 87 7.01 22.31 4.96
C PHE A 87 8.19 22.88 5.76
N PRO A 88 8.07 24.14 6.23
CA PRO A 88 8.40 24.51 7.60
C PRO A 88 7.17 24.26 8.50
N ALA A 89 7.17 23.16 9.26
CA ALA A 89 6.57 23.02 10.59
C ALA A 89 5.18 23.65 10.95
N LEU A 90 4.05 23.43 10.25
CA LEU A 90 2.78 24.04 10.72
C LEU A 90 1.40 23.35 10.50
N HIS A 91 1.30 22.06 10.11
CA HIS A 91 -0.03 21.40 10.08
C HIS A 91 -0.04 19.98 10.66
N PRO A 92 -0.55 19.78 11.90
CA PRO A 92 -0.55 18.48 12.59
C PRO A 92 -1.25 17.36 11.80
N ALA A 93 -2.34 17.67 11.09
CA ALA A 93 -3.06 16.66 10.30
C ALA A 93 -2.25 16.18 9.07
N SER A 94 -1.36 17.03 8.54
CA SER A 94 -0.47 16.67 7.43
C SER A 94 0.66 15.75 7.90
N LEU A 95 1.21 16.02 9.09
CA LEU A 95 2.19 15.16 9.75
C LEU A 95 1.61 13.79 10.10
N ALA A 96 0.41 13.74 10.67
CA ALA A 96 -0.27 12.47 10.96
C ALA A 96 -0.49 11.66 9.67
N ARG A 97 -0.89 12.31 8.57
CA ARG A 97 -1.05 11.65 7.27
C ARG A 97 0.27 11.09 6.74
N LEU A 98 1.35 11.85 6.89
CA LEU A 98 2.70 11.44 6.50
C LEU A 98 3.19 10.24 7.30
N GLU A 99 2.98 10.25 8.61
CA GLU A 99 3.33 9.14 9.50
C GLU A 99 2.64 7.84 9.07
N TYR A 100 1.35 7.90 8.73
CA TYR A 100 0.65 6.73 8.20
C TYR A 100 1.17 6.29 6.83
N ILE A 101 1.54 7.21 5.94
CA ILE A 101 2.18 6.86 4.66
C ILE A 101 3.52 6.14 4.89
N LEU A 102 4.35 6.64 5.80
CA LEU A 102 5.61 6.00 6.18
C LEU A 102 5.38 4.61 6.77
N ARG A 103 4.36 4.46 7.64
CA ARG A 103 3.95 3.16 8.18
C ARG A 103 3.51 2.19 7.07
N CYS A 104 2.75 2.64 6.09
CA CYS A 104 2.37 1.80 4.95
C CYS A 104 3.60 1.34 4.13
N LEU A 105 4.54 2.25 3.86
CA LEU A 105 5.77 1.91 3.13
C LEU A 105 6.65 0.92 3.90
N ALA A 106 6.84 1.15 5.20
CA ALA A 106 7.57 0.23 6.07
C ALA A 106 6.87 -1.14 6.15
N TYR A 107 5.54 -1.15 6.29
CA TYR A 107 4.77 -2.39 6.35
C TYR A 107 4.86 -3.17 5.05
N MET A 108 4.70 -2.51 3.88
CA MET A 108 4.90 -3.15 2.58
C MET A 108 6.29 -3.79 2.45
N SER A 109 7.35 -3.15 2.96
CA SER A 109 8.70 -3.73 2.93
C SER A 109 8.85 -4.99 3.80
N SER A 110 7.95 -5.20 4.77
CA SER A 110 7.93 -6.38 5.65
C SER A 110 6.96 -7.49 5.21
N MET A 111 6.05 -7.19 4.28
CA MET A 111 4.98 -8.10 3.84
C MET A 111 5.53 -9.21 2.94
N LYS A 112 5.20 -10.47 3.26
CA LYS A 112 5.53 -11.63 2.41
C LYS A 112 4.84 -11.55 1.06
N SER A 113 3.59 -11.07 1.07
CA SER A 113 2.80 -10.83 -0.14
C SER A 113 3.49 -9.89 -1.12
N PHE A 114 4.08 -8.81 -0.60
CA PHE A 114 4.80 -7.84 -1.41
C PHE A 114 6.06 -8.44 -2.04
N TRP A 115 6.89 -9.15 -1.28
CA TRP A 115 8.10 -9.79 -1.81
C TRP A 115 7.80 -10.89 -2.82
N LYS A 116 6.69 -11.60 -2.63
CA LYS A 116 6.26 -12.66 -3.55
C LYS A 116 5.74 -12.09 -4.87
N CYS A 117 4.93 -11.03 -4.82
CA CYS A 117 4.38 -10.36 -6.01
C CYS A 117 5.41 -9.47 -6.73
N CYS A 118 6.38 -8.90 -6.02
CA CYS A 118 7.36 -7.95 -6.55
C CYS A 118 8.81 -8.45 -6.41
N PRO A 119 9.21 -9.58 -7.05
CA PRO A 119 10.52 -10.21 -6.84
C PRO A 119 11.72 -9.38 -7.33
N PHE A 120 11.49 -8.38 -8.18
CA PHE A 120 12.53 -7.47 -8.70
C PHE A 120 12.69 -6.17 -7.91
N ASN A 121 11.89 -5.94 -6.86
CA ASN A 121 11.94 -4.69 -6.10
C ASN A 121 13.08 -4.64 -5.05
N LYS A 122 14.22 -5.29 -5.36
CA LYS A 122 15.45 -5.27 -4.55
C LYS A 122 16.03 -3.87 -4.37
N GLU A 123 15.55 -2.85 -5.09
CA GLU A 123 15.90 -1.45 -4.83
C GLU A 123 15.32 -0.90 -3.51
N ILE A 124 14.30 -1.53 -2.93
CA ILE A 124 13.65 -1.04 -1.71
C ILE A 124 14.52 -1.28 -0.47
N GLU A 125 15.12 -2.47 -0.37
CA GLU A 125 15.99 -2.82 0.75
C GLU A 125 17.26 -1.96 0.76
N VAL A 126 17.75 -1.58 -0.42
CA VAL A 126 18.98 -0.78 -0.55
C VAL A 126 18.73 0.72 -0.32
N LYS A 127 17.52 1.25 -0.54
CA LYS A 127 17.21 2.69 -0.34
C LYS A 127 16.55 3.01 1.00
N LEU A 128 15.75 2.12 1.60
CA LEU A 128 15.01 2.46 2.82
C LEU A 128 15.88 2.42 4.08
N LEU A 129 16.78 1.44 4.20
CA LEU A 129 17.70 1.32 5.35
C LEU A 129 18.58 2.58 5.55
N PRO A 130 19.34 3.05 4.54
CA PRO A 130 20.20 4.23 4.73
C PRO A 130 19.41 5.54 4.77
N GLN A 131 18.18 5.59 4.25
CA GLN A 131 17.34 6.79 4.36
C GLN A 131 16.74 6.90 5.77
N CYS A 132 16.25 5.80 6.35
CA CYS A 132 15.73 5.78 7.72
C CYS A 132 16.82 6.06 8.77
N GLU A 133 18.04 5.55 8.60
CA GLU A 133 19.16 5.85 9.52
C GLU A 133 19.58 7.33 9.48
N LYS A 134 19.59 7.94 8.29
CA LYS A 134 19.93 9.36 8.15
C LYS A 134 18.91 10.30 8.79
N GLU A 135 17.63 9.93 8.80
CA GLU A 135 16.59 10.71 9.47
C GLU A 135 16.63 10.56 11.00
N LEU A 136 17.12 9.42 11.53
CA LEU A 136 17.26 9.23 12.97
C LEU A 136 18.46 9.99 13.56
N GLN A 137 19.54 10.16 12.78
CA GLN A 137 20.73 10.90 13.20
C GLN A 137 20.59 12.42 13.01
N SER A 138 19.77 12.90 12.08
CA SER A 138 19.54 14.34 11.86
C SER A 138 18.59 14.98 12.87
N GLY A 139 17.86 14.20 13.67
CA GLY A 139 16.95 14.69 14.72
C GLY A 139 17.58 14.93 16.09
N SER A 140 18.90 14.77 16.27
CA SER A 140 19.61 15.02 17.55
C SER A 140 20.60 16.18 17.53
N VAL A 141 20.62 17.00 16.47
CA VAL A 141 21.36 18.26 16.49
C VAL A 141 20.50 19.33 15.84
N THR A 142 19.63 19.97 16.61
CA THR A 142 19.57 21.43 16.78
C THR A 142 18.71 21.73 18.00
#